data_AF-A0A8J2XDB8-F1
#
_entry.id   AF-A0A8J2XDB8-F1
#
_cell.length_a   1.000
_cell.length_b   1.000
_cell.length_c   1.000
_cell.angle_alpha   90.00
_cell.angle_beta   90.00
_cell.angle_gamma   90.00
#
_symmetry.space_group_name_H-M   'P 1'
#
loop_
_entity.id
_entity.type
_entity.pdbx_description
1 polymer ?
#
loop_
_entity_poly.entity_id
_entity_poly.type
_entity_poly.pdbx_seq_one_letter_code
_entity_poly.pdbx_strand_id
1 'polypeptide(L)'
;MALSYSQQPIDPDLSEELADLVRHLPTLKHGPWIKRALEVLVRMSDEEIDRLDWKILTASLEDLERGFQTFYPYRHTRKVTIFGSARILPSSTGYQLAVDFARRVTQLGFMVLTGAGGGIMQAGNEGAGRSHSFGLNIDLPFEQDANPYISGDPKLINFKYFFTRKLFFLRESDVVALFPGGFGTQDEAFETLTLCQTGKYGPAPLLLIDEPGGDYC
;
A
#
# COMPACT_ATOMS: atom_id res chain seq x y z
N MET A 1 22.25 17.54 1.07
CA MET A 1 22.84 17.82 -0.26
C MET A 1 21.68 17.95 -1.23
N ALA A 2 21.28 19.17 -1.57
CA ALA A 2 20.09 19.42 -2.37
C ALA A 2 20.41 19.17 -3.85
N LEU A 3 19.84 18.13 -4.44
CA LEU A 3 19.84 17.97 -5.89
C LEU A 3 19.03 19.14 -6.47
N SER A 4 19.71 20.04 -7.17
CA SER A 4 19.09 21.06 -8.00
C SER A 4 18.50 20.36 -9.22
N TYR A 5 17.18 20.22 -9.26
CA TYR A 5 16.42 19.90 -10.48
C TYR A 5 16.40 21.12 -11.41
N SER A 6 17.55 21.74 -11.62
CA SER A 6 17.72 22.91 -12.46
C SER A 6 17.94 22.47 -13.90
N GLN A 7 16.97 22.77 -14.76
CA GLN A 7 17.14 23.00 -16.21
C GLN A 7 17.89 21.90 -16.99
N GLN A 8 17.52 20.63 -16.83
CA GLN A 8 17.83 19.67 -17.89
C GLN A 8 16.77 19.80 -18.99
N PRO A 9 17.16 19.91 -20.28
CA PRO A 9 16.20 19.83 -21.37
C PRO A 9 15.43 18.51 -21.26
N ILE A 10 14.15 18.53 -21.63
CA ILE A 10 13.33 17.32 -21.71
C ILE A 10 14.10 16.33 -22.60
N ASP A 11 14.24 15.10 -22.12
CA ASP A 11 14.82 14.02 -22.89
C ASP A 11 14.12 13.96 -24.27
N PRO A 12 14.86 14.06 -25.39
CA PRO A 12 14.28 13.99 -26.72
C PRO A 12 13.36 12.78 -26.91
N ASP A 13 13.71 11.65 -26.30
CA ASP A 13 12.93 10.42 -26.35
C ASP A 13 11.58 10.61 -25.64
N LEU A 14 11.56 11.26 -24.48
CA LEU A 14 10.31 11.56 -23.76
C LEU A 14 9.41 12.53 -24.56
N SER A 15 10.00 13.48 -25.28
CA SER A 15 9.22 14.42 -26.11
C SER A 15 8.52 13.69 -27.25
N GLU A 16 9.20 12.74 -27.89
CA GLU A 16 8.65 11.89 -28.95
C GLU A 16 7.57 10.95 -28.38
N GLU A 17 7.82 10.30 -27.24
CA GLU A 17 6.86 9.43 -26.56
C GLU A 17 5.56 10.17 -26.18
N LEU A 18 5.67 11.42 -25.68
CA LEU A 18 4.51 12.25 -25.35
C LEU A 18 3.72 12.63 -26.61
N ALA A 19 4.40 12.99 -27.69
CA ALA A 19 3.75 13.30 -28.96
C ALA A 19 3.01 12.06 -29.51
N ASP A 20 3.63 10.88 -29.42
CA ASP A 20 3.03 9.60 -29.80
C ASP A 20 1.81 9.26 -28.96
N LEU A 21 1.90 9.41 -27.63
CA LEU A 21 0.80 9.20 -26.72
C LEU A 21 -0.39 10.08 -27.13
N VAL A 22 -0.17 11.39 -27.30
CA VAL A 22 -1.21 12.35 -27.66
C VAL A 22 -1.87 12.00 -29.00
N ARG A 23 -1.09 11.60 -30.01
CA ARG A 23 -1.62 11.17 -31.32
C ARG A 23 -2.53 9.95 -31.21
N HIS A 24 -2.17 8.98 -30.36
CA HIS A 24 -2.90 7.72 -30.23
C HIS A 24 -4.00 7.75 -29.15
N LEU A 25 -4.08 8.77 -28.30
CA LEU A 25 -5.08 8.91 -27.23
C LEU A 25 -6.51 8.53 -27.66
N PRO A 26 -7.04 8.95 -28.83
CA PRO A 26 -8.40 8.60 -29.25
C PRO A 26 -8.64 7.11 -29.47
N THR A 27 -7.58 6.34 -29.74
CA THR A 27 -7.64 4.89 -30.01
C THR A 27 -7.38 4.03 -28.77
N LEU A 28 -6.84 4.62 -27.71
CA LEU A 28 -6.56 3.89 -26.47
C LEU A 28 -7.85 3.59 -25.71
N LYS A 29 -7.99 2.34 -25.23
CA LYS A 29 -9.12 1.89 -24.40
C LYS A 29 -9.40 2.80 -23.21
N HIS A 30 -8.34 3.33 -22.60
CA HIS A 30 -8.41 4.22 -21.43
C HIS A 30 -8.09 5.69 -21.77
N GLY A 31 -8.08 6.04 -23.06
CA GLY A 31 -7.74 7.36 -23.58
C GLY A 31 -8.42 8.54 -22.87
N PRO A 32 -9.74 8.50 -22.57
CA PRO A 32 -10.39 9.60 -21.85
C PRO A 32 -9.82 9.89 -20.46
N TRP A 33 -9.43 8.86 -19.72
CA TRP A 33 -8.84 9.02 -18.38
C TRP A 33 -7.40 9.52 -18.46
N ILE A 34 -6.62 9.02 -19.41
CA ILE A 34 -5.25 9.49 -19.67
C ILE A 34 -5.27 10.96 -20.08
N LYS A 35 -6.14 11.33 -21.04
CA LYS A 35 -6.34 12.72 -21.46
C LYS A 35 -6.66 13.62 -20.28
N ARG A 36 -7.61 13.23 -19.43
CA ARG A 36 -7.99 14.02 -18.25
C ARG A 36 -6.83 14.21 -17.27
N ALA A 37 -6.00 13.18 -17.07
CA ALA A 37 -4.82 13.27 -16.22
C ALA A 37 -3.79 14.26 -16.81
N LEU A 38 -3.50 14.15 -18.11
CA LEU A 38 -2.59 15.07 -18.81
C LEU A 38 -3.08 16.52 -18.75
N GLU A 39 -4.38 16.75 -18.96
CA GLU A 39 -4.97 18.10 -18.86
C GLU A 39 -4.84 18.71 -17.45
N VAL A 40 -4.87 17.90 -16.39
CA VAL A 40 -4.59 18.38 -15.03
C VAL A 40 -3.14 18.81 -14.90
N LEU A 41 -2.19 18.00 -15.38
CA LEU A 41 -0.77 18.33 -15.33
C LEU A 41 -0.42 19.60 -16.11
N VAL A 42 -1.00 19.78 -17.30
CA VAL A 42 -0.80 20.99 -18.13
C VAL A 42 -1.35 22.23 -17.43
N ARG A 43 -2.56 22.18 -16.85
CA ARG A 43 -3.08 23.33 -16.11
C ARG A 43 -2.21 23.68 -14.91
N MET A 44 -1.71 22.66 -14.20
CA MET A 44 -0.82 22.86 -13.06
C MET A 44 0.53 23.48 -13.46
N SER A 45 1.03 23.24 -14.68
CA SER A 45 2.28 23.86 -15.14
C SER A 45 2.15 25.35 -15.48
N ASP A 46 0.94 25.82 -15.77
CA ASP A 46 0.68 27.22 -16.07
C ASP A 46 0.43 28.08 -14.81
N GLU A 47 0.24 27.43 -13.65
CA GLU A 47 0.02 28.08 -12.35
C GLU A 47 1.33 28.22 -11.55
N GLU A 48 1.44 29.26 -10.71
CA GLU A 48 2.54 29.36 -9.74
C GLU A 48 2.35 28.33 -8.61
N ILE A 49 2.91 27.14 -8.80
CA ILE A 49 2.86 26.03 -7.84
C ILE A 49 4.22 25.89 -7.13
N ASP A 50 4.20 25.69 -5.81
CA ASP A 50 5.43 25.53 -5.03
C ASP A 50 6.16 24.23 -5.38
N ARG A 51 7.50 24.23 -5.25
CA ARG A 51 8.33 23.05 -5.47
C ARG A 51 7.90 21.86 -4.60
N LEU A 52 7.43 22.10 -3.38
CA LEU A 52 6.97 21.06 -2.47
C LEU A 52 5.72 20.35 -3.00
N ASP A 53 4.80 21.09 -3.60
CA ASP A 53 3.58 20.53 -4.17
C ASP A 53 3.89 19.61 -5.36
N TRP A 54 4.82 20.02 -6.23
CA TRP A 54 5.32 19.17 -7.31
C TRP A 54 5.97 17.89 -6.79
N LYS A 55 6.74 17.97 -5.70
CA LYS A 55 7.33 16.77 -5.08
C LYS A 55 6.27 15.83 -4.53
N ILE A 56 5.21 16.36 -3.92
CA ILE A 56 4.09 15.55 -3.43
C ILE A 56 3.41 14.87 -4.60
N LEU A 57 3.05 15.61 -5.65
CA LEU A 57 2.37 15.06 -6.83
C LEU A 57 3.18 13.94 -7.47
N THR A 58 4.45 14.19 -7.82
CA THR A 58 5.29 13.22 -8.53
C THR A 58 5.50 11.94 -7.71
N ALA A 59 5.88 12.07 -6.44
CA ALA A 59 6.07 10.89 -5.59
C ALA A 59 4.77 10.12 -5.32
N SER A 60 3.62 10.81 -5.31
CA SER A 60 2.31 10.14 -5.18
C SER A 60 1.98 9.36 -6.45
N LEU A 61 2.28 9.90 -7.63
CA LEU A 61 2.10 9.18 -8.90
C LEU A 61 2.99 7.94 -8.97
N GLU A 62 4.26 8.05 -8.54
CA GLU A 62 5.19 6.91 -8.45
C GLU A 62 4.70 5.83 -7.46
N ASP A 63 4.16 6.22 -6.31
CA ASP A 63 3.54 5.29 -5.35
C ASP A 63 2.32 4.58 -5.96
N LEU A 64 1.45 5.33 -6.64
CA LEU A 64 0.26 4.78 -7.30
C LEU A 64 0.63 3.81 -8.43
N GLU A 65 1.56 4.19 -9.29
CA GLU A 65 2.03 3.36 -10.40
C GLU A 65 2.58 2.02 -9.89
N ARG A 66 3.53 2.06 -8.95
CA ARG A 66 4.16 0.85 -8.38
C ARG A 66 3.12 -0.06 -7.72
N GLY A 67 2.19 0.53 -6.97
CA GLY A 67 1.10 -0.21 -6.37
C GLY A 67 0.21 -0.88 -7.42
N PHE A 68 -0.24 -0.15 -8.44
CA PHE A 68 -1.08 -0.72 -9.51
C PHE A 68 -0.38 -1.87 -10.23
N GLN A 69 0.89 -1.70 -10.62
CA GLN A 69 1.65 -2.73 -11.31
C GLN A 69 1.83 -3.99 -10.46
N THR A 70 2.17 -3.82 -9.18
CA THR A 70 2.44 -4.94 -8.26
C THR A 70 1.19 -5.77 -7.97
N PHE A 71 0.03 -5.12 -7.80
CA PHE A 71 -1.22 -5.81 -7.49
C PHE A 71 -1.97 -6.33 -8.71
N TYR A 72 -1.74 -5.78 -9.92
CA TYR A 72 -2.48 -6.14 -11.13
C TYR A 72 -2.51 -7.65 -11.43
N PRO A 73 -1.40 -8.42 -11.32
CA PRO A 73 -1.42 -9.86 -11.55
C PRO A 73 -2.30 -10.63 -10.54
N TYR A 74 -2.60 -10.04 -9.40
CA TYR A 74 -3.31 -10.67 -8.27
C TYR A 74 -4.71 -10.08 -8.06
N ARG A 75 -5.22 -9.26 -8.97
CA ARG A 75 -6.50 -8.53 -8.82
C ARG A 75 -7.75 -9.42 -8.66
N HIS A 76 -7.63 -10.71 -8.96
CA HIS A 76 -8.71 -11.70 -8.80
C HIS A 76 -8.52 -12.60 -7.57
N THR A 77 -7.42 -12.44 -6.84
CA THR A 77 -7.15 -13.16 -5.60
C THR A 77 -7.63 -12.33 -4.42
N ARG A 78 -8.47 -12.93 -3.58
CA ARG A 78 -8.98 -12.31 -2.37
C ARG A 78 -7.85 -12.13 -1.36
N LYS A 79 -7.91 -11.06 -0.58
CA LYS A 79 -6.83 -10.69 0.33
C LYS A 79 -7.33 -10.31 1.72
N VAL A 80 -6.53 -10.63 2.74
CA VAL A 80 -6.74 -10.22 4.13
C VAL A 80 -5.60 -9.29 4.54
N THR A 81 -5.92 -8.09 4.97
CA THR A 81 -4.94 -7.19 5.58
C THR A 81 -4.84 -7.46 7.07
N ILE A 82 -3.63 -7.66 7.57
CA ILE A 82 -3.33 -7.86 8.99
C ILE A 82 -2.62 -6.62 9.54
N PHE A 83 -3.22 -6.02 10.58
CA PHE A 83 -2.60 -4.97 11.38
C PHE A 83 -2.42 -5.43 12.83
N GLY A 84 -1.41 -4.88 13.49
CA GLY A 84 -1.14 -5.14 14.91
C GLY A 84 0.20 -4.55 15.33
N SER A 85 0.56 -4.77 16.59
CA SER A 85 1.78 -4.23 17.16
C SER A 85 3.05 -4.64 16.39
N ALA A 86 3.89 -3.65 16.08
CA ALA A 86 5.23 -3.87 15.53
C ALA A 86 6.25 -4.38 16.57
N ARG A 87 5.87 -4.43 17.85
CA ARG A 87 6.80 -4.63 18.99
C ARG A 87 6.65 -5.98 19.69
N ILE A 88 5.63 -6.75 19.31
CA ILE A 88 5.37 -8.06 19.90
C ILE A 88 6.47 -9.06 19.51
N LEU A 89 6.92 -9.86 20.47
CA LEU A 89 7.99 -10.85 20.26
C LEU A 89 7.46 -12.15 19.62
N PRO A 90 8.28 -12.84 18.79
CA PRO A 90 7.89 -14.12 18.19
C PRO A 90 7.48 -15.20 19.20
N SER A 91 8.00 -15.17 20.42
CA SER A 91 7.66 -16.13 21.49
C SER A 91 6.31 -15.89 22.15
N SER A 92 5.64 -14.76 21.88
CA SER A 92 4.36 -14.43 22.49
C SER A 92 3.19 -15.20 21.88
N THR A 93 2.15 -15.41 22.67
CA THR A 93 0.89 -16.02 22.21
C THR A 93 0.26 -15.22 21.07
N GLY A 94 0.20 -13.89 21.17
CA GLY A 94 -0.37 -13.03 20.13
C GLY A 94 0.35 -13.13 18.79
N TYR A 95 1.68 -13.29 18.80
CA TYR A 95 2.45 -13.53 17.57
C TYR A 95 2.08 -14.88 16.95
N GLN A 96 2.08 -15.96 17.75
CA GLN A 96 1.76 -17.30 17.26
C GLN A 96 0.31 -17.38 16.73
N LEU A 97 -0.62 -16.70 17.39
CA LEU A 97 -1.99 -16.56 16.93
C LEU A 97 -2.07 -15.88 15.55
N ALA A 98 -1.30 -14.82 15.33
CA ALA A 98 -1.23 -14.13 14.03
C ALA A 98 -0.61 -15.01 12.94
N VAL A 99 0.44 -15.78 13.26
CA VAL A 99 1.03 -16.78 12.33
C VAL A 99 -0.01 -17.82 11.94
N ASP A 100 -0.71 -18.39 12.92
CA ASP A 100 -1.70 -19.44 12.67
C ASP A 100 -2.92 -18.90 11.91
N PHE A 101 -3.37 -17.68 12.22
CA PHE A 101 -4.41 -16.99 11.47
C PHE A 101 -4.00 -16.81 10.00
N ALA A 102 -2.83 -16.25 9.75
CA ALA A 102 -2.31 -16.03 8.40
C ALA A 102 -2.19 -17.33 7.61
N ARG A 103 -1.70 -18.40 8.24
CA ARG A 103 -1.62 -19.74 7.62
C ARG A 103 -2.99 -20.29 7.25
N ARG A 104 -4.00 -20.11 8.10
CA ARG A 104 -5.35 -20.62 7.84
C ARG A 104 -6.04 -19.85 6.73
N VAL A 105 -5.91 -18.52 6.68
CA VAL A 105 -6.54 -17.73 5.60
C VAL A 105 -5.90 -18.03 4.25
N THR A 106 -4.59 -18.29 4.18
CA THR A 106 -3.94 -18.69 2.92
C THR A 106 -4.35 -20.08 2.47
N GLN A 107 -4.59 -21.02 3.39
CA GLN A 107 -5.18 -22.33 3.06
C GLN A 107 -6.60 -22.23 2.48
N LEU A 108 -7.32 -21.14 2.78
CA LEU A 108 -8.63 -20.83 2.19
C LEU A 108 -8.52 -20.10 0.84
N GLY A 109 -7.31 -19.90 0.31
CA GLY A 109 -7.06 -19.26 -0.98
C GLY A 109 -6.90 -17.74 -0.92
N PHE A 110 -6.82 -17.14 0.27
CA PHE A 110 -6.53 -15.72 0.42
C PHE A 110 -5.02 -15.45 0.33
N MET A 111 -4.66 -14.22 -0.03
CA MET A 111 -3.33 -13.68 0.22
C MET A 111 -3.35 -12.74 1.42
N VAL A 112 -2.19 -12.49 2.04
CA VAL A 112 -2.06 -11.62 3.22
C VAL A 112 -1.34 -10.33 2.87
N LEU A 113 -1.87 -9.19 3.32
CA LEU A 113 -1.18 -7.89 3.27
C LEU A 113 -0.77 -7.50 4.68
N THR A 114 0.44 -6.98 4.83
CA THR A 114 0.90 -6.40 6.10
C THR A 114 1.70 -5.12 5.84
N GLY A 115 2.03 -4.41 6.91
CA GLY A 115 2.95 -3.27 6.83
C GLY A 115 4.43 -3.61 6.71
N ALA A 116 4.79 -4.89 6.52
CA ALA A 116 6.15 -5.40 6.36
C ALA A 116 7.12 -5.19 7.54
N GLY A 117 6.71 -4.53 8.63
CA GLY A 117 7.53 -4.38 9.83
C GLY A 117 7.63 -5.65 10.68
N GLY A 118 8.15 -5.50 11.91
CA GLY A 118 8.24 -6.57 12.91
C GLY A 118 6.90 -6.92 13.58
N GLY A 119 6.96 -7.75 14.62
CA GLY A 119 5.80 -8.12 15.43
C GLY A 119 4.67 -8.80 14.65
N ILE A 120 3.43 -8.36 14.83
CA ILE A 120 2.26 -8.97 14.17
C ILE A 120 2.34 -8.87 12.64
N MET A 121 2.93 -7.81 12.10
CA MET A 121 3.13 -7.70 10.64
C MET A 121 4.07 -8.80 10.13
N GLN A 122 5.15 -9.08 10.87
CA GLN A 122 6.04 -10.19 10.56
C GLN A 122 5.34 -11.54 10.69
N ALA A 123 4.56 -11.75 11.77
CA ALA A 123 3.76 -12.96 11.96
C ALA A 123 2.81 -13.21 10.79
N GLY A 124 2.19 -12.15 10.26
CA GLY A 124 1.32 -12.21 9.09
C GLY A 124 2.06 -12.69 7.83
N ASN A 125 3.23 -12.12 7.53
CA ASN A 125 4.04 -12.57 6.38
C ASN A 125 4.61 -13.99 6.58
N GLU A 126 5.02 -14.32 7.81
CA GLU A 126 5.53 -15.64 8.17
C GLU A 126 4.48 -16.73 7.96
N GLY A 127 3.29 -16.56 8.57
CA GLY A 127 2.23 -17.55 8.49
C GLY A 127 1.67 -17.74 7.09
N ALA A 128 1.59 -16.65 6.31
CA ALA A 128 1.16 -16.71 4.93
C ALA A 128 2.21 -17.32 3.98
N GLY A 129 3.50 -17.11 4.30
CA GLY A 129 4.61 -17.43 3.43
C GLY A 129 4.81 -16.40 2.31
N ARG A 130 6.03 -16.37 1.77
CA ARG A 130 6.49 -15.37 0.79
C ARG A 130 5.67 -15.36 -0.52
N SER A 131 5.18 -16.52 -0.97
CA SER A 131 4.37 -16.61 -2.21
C SER A 131 2.95 -16.07 -2.05
N HIS A 132 2.40 -16.04 -0.82
CA HIS A 132 1.01 -15.65 -0.56
C HIS A 132 0.90 -14.37 0.27
N SER A 133 1.97 -13.58 0.39
CA SER A 133 1.92 -12.32 1.13
C SER A 133 2.52 -11.14 0.39
N PHE A 134 2.04 -9.95 0.75
CA PHE A 134 2.57 -8.66 0.32
C PHE A 134 3.11 -7.90 1.53
N GLY A 135 4.04 -7.00 1.28
CA GLY A 135 4.53 -6.04 2.26
C GLY A 135 4.32 -4.63 1.74
N LEU A 136 3.52 -3.82 2.43
CA LEU A 136 3.31 -2.42 2.10
C LEU A 136 4.08 -1.62 3.14
N ASN A 137 5.36 -1.39 2.88
CA ASN A 137 6.24 -0.67 3.78
C ASN A 137 6.10 0.86 3.59
N ILE A 138 6.65 1.63 4.52
CA ILE A 138 6.70 3.10 4.44
C ILE A 138 8.14 3.57 4.64
N ASP A 139 8.61 4.46 3.78
CA ASP A 139 9.92 5.08 3.89
C ASP A 139 9.93 6.07 5.07
N LEU A 140 10.69 5.74 6.11
CA LEU A 140 10.87 6.59 7.30
C LEU A 140 12.32 7.06 7.41
N PRO A 141 12.58 8.24 8.00
CA PRO A 141 13.94 8.79 8.14
C PRO A 141 14.88 7.90 8.98
N PHE A 142 14.31 7.09 9.87
CA PHE A 142 15.02 6.07 10.62
C PHE A 142 14.48 4.74 10.10
N GLU A 143 15.36 4.00 9.42
CA GLU A 143 15.01 2.84 8.60
C GLU A 143 14.32 1.76 9.43
N GLN A 144 13.12 1.36 8.99
CA GLN A 144 12.52 0.10 9.42
C GLN A 144 12.68 -0.89 8.28
N ASP A 145 13.66 -1.78 8.42
CA ASP A 145 13.84 -2.87 7.46
C ASP A 145 12.57 -3.72 7.37
N ALA A 146 12.26 -4.15 6.15
CA ALA A 146 11.22 -5.14 5.94
C ALA A 146 11.60 -6.45 6.62
N ASN A 147 10.62 -7.13 7.20
CA ASN A 147 10.83 -8.40 7.86
C ASN A 147 11.39 -9.47 6.88
N PRO A 148 12.11 -10.49 7.39
CA PRO A 148 12.84 -11.43 6.53
C PRO A 148 11.94 -12.27 5.61
N TYR A 149 10.65 -12.38 5.91
CA TYR A 149 9.72 -13.21 5.14
C TYR A 149 9.33 -12.57 3.81
N ILE A 150 9.42 -11.23 3.70
CA ILE A 150 9.08 -10.48 2.48
C ILE A 150 10.23 -9.63 1.93
N SER A 151 11.32 -9.45 2.70
CA SER A 151 12.49 -8.70 2.23
C SER A 151 13.06 -9.25 0.91
N GLY A 152 13.28 -8.34 -0.04
CA GLY A 152 13.75 -8.65 -1.40
C GLY A 152 12.73 -9.27 -2.34
N ASP A 153 11.45 -9.40 -1.94
CA ASP A 153 10.39 -9.90 -2.82
C ASP A 153 9.77 -8.75 -3.65
N PRO A 154 9.41 -8.97 -4.94
CA PRO A 154 8.73 -7.95 -5.76
C PRO A 154 7.36 -7.52 -5.22
N LYS A 155 6.75 -8.27 -4.29
CA LYS A 155 5.51 -7.91 -3.58
C LYS A 155 5.75 -7.02 -2.36
N LEU A 156 6.99 -6.61 -2.10
CA LEU A 156 7.35 -5.57 -1.13
C LEU A 156 7.35 -4.21 -1.84
N ILE A 157 6.44 -3.33 -1.43
CA ILE A 157 6.29 -1.97 -1.96
C ILE A 157 6.69 -0.98 -0.87
N ASN A 158 7.67 -0.13 -1.15
CA ASN A 158 8.07 0.96 -0.27
C ASN A 158 7.35 2.24 -0.69
N PHE A 159 6.34 2.63 0.08
CA PHE A 159 5.59 3.86 -0.15
C PHE A 159 6.32 5.06 0.44
N LYS A 160 6.23 6.19 -0.23
CA LYS A 160 6.77 7.46 0.28
C LYS A 160 5.77 8.19 1.16
N TYR A 161 4.48 8.11 0.85
CA TYR A 161 3.43 8.78 1.60
C TYR A 161 2.49 7.80 2.31
N PHE A 162 2.04 8.18 3.52
CA PHE A 162 1.08 7.38 4.28
C PHE A 162 -0.26 7.24 3.55
N PHE A 163 -0.75 8.28 2.88
CA PHE A 163 -2.08 8.23 2.27
C PHE A 163 -2.15 7.31 1.04
N THR A 164 -1.08 7.21 0.24
CA THR A 164 -1.00 6.26 -0.87
C THR A 164 -0.92 4.83 -0.33
N ARG A 165 -0.11 4.60 0.71
CA ARG A 165 -0.05 3.30 1.41
C ARG A 165 -1.41 2.85 1.95
N LYS A 166 -2.10 3.74 2.67
CA LYS A 166 -3.45 3.52 3.23
C LYS A 166 -4.48 3.22 2.16
N LEU A 167 -4.44 3.96 1.06
CA LEU A 167 -5.27 3.68 -0.11
C LEU A 167 -5.09 2.24 -0.58
N PHE A 168 -3.86 1.75 -0.72
CA PHE A 168 -3.64 0.37 -1.17
C PHE A 168 -4.04 -0.68 -0.16
N PHE A 169 -3.88 -0.44 1.15
CA PHE A 169 -4.38 -1.37 2.17
C PHE A 169 -5.87 -1.63 2.03
N LEU A 170 -6.68 -0.58 1.83
CA LEU A 170 -8.14 -0.74 1.74
C LEU A 170 -8.60 -1.13 0.34
N ARG A 171 -8.00 -0.55 -0.70
CA ARG A 171 -8.34 -0.86 -2.10
C ARG A 171 -8.12 -2.33 -2.43
N GLU A 172 -7.08 -2.94 -1.88
CA GLU A 172 -6.69 -4.32 -2.16
C GLU A 172 -7.17 -5.29 -1.09
N SER A 173 -7.74 -4.84 0.01
CA SER A 173 -8.25 -5.75 1.05
C SER A 173 -9.70 -6.13 0.80
N ASP A 174 -10.03 -7.37 1.15
CA ASP A 174 -11.41 -7.84 1.23
C ASP A 174 -11.85 -8.08 2.68
N VAL A 175 -10.89 -8.19 3.60
CA VAL A 175 -11.08 -8.47 5.02
C VAL A 175 -9.95 -7.79 5.79
N VAL A 176 -10.28 -7.07 6.86
CA VAL A 176 -9.27 -6.47 7.74
C VAL A 176 -9.27 -7.22 9.06
N ALA A 177 -8.10 -7.74 9.45
CA ALA A 177 -7.85 -8.41 10.71
C ALA A 177 -6.94 -7.55 11.58
N LEU A 178 -7.46 -7.12 12.71
CA LEU A 178 -6.78 -6.29 13.69
C LEU A 178 -6.39 -7.15 14.89
N PHE A 179 -5.11 -7.14 15.23
CA PHE A 179 -4.55 -7.71 16.46
C PHE A 179 -4.16 -6.58 17.42
N PRO A 180 -3.98 -6.85 18.73
CA PRO A 180 -3.55 -5.82 19.69
C PRO A 180 -2.34 -5.03 19.21
N GLY A 181 -2.44 -3.70 19.33
CA GLY A 181 -1.52 -2.78 18.68
C GLY A 181 -1.71 -1.34 19.13
N GLY A 182 -0.66 -0.54 18.93
CA GLY A 182 -0.65 0.86 19.32
C GLY A 182 -1.33 1.77 18.29
N PHE A 183 -0.92 3.04 18.26
CA PHE A 183 -1.53 4.08 17.43
C PHE A 183 -1.62 3.74 15.94
N GLY A 184 -0.60 3.12 15.36
CA GLY A 184 -0.65 2.73 13.94
C GLY A 184 -1.77 1.72 13.64
N THR A 185 -1.99 0.75 14.54
CA THR A 185 -3.09 -0.21 14.40
C THR A 185 -4.45 0.46 14.57
N GLN A 186 -4.57 1.36 15.54
CA GLN A 186 -5.82 2.07 15.81
C GLN A 186 -6.15 3.07 14.69
N ASP A 187 -5.16 3.74 14.11
CA ASP A 187 -5.32 4.62 12.95
C ASP A 187 -5.96 3.87 11.76
N GLU A 188 -5.41 2.70 11.41
CA GLU A 188 -5.97 1.84 10.36
C GLU A 188 -7.36 1.30 10.72
N ALA A 189 -7.61 1.00 12.01
CA ALA A 189 -8.91 0.55 12.48
C ALA A 189 -9.99 1.63 12.33
N PHE A 190 -9.72 2.85 12.81
CA PHE A 190 -10.66 3.97 12.71
C PHE A 190 -10.86 4.44 11.27
N GLU A 191 -9.81 4.41 10.44
CA GLU A 191 -9.92 4.69 9.02
C GLU A 191 -10.82 3.66 8.32
N THR A 192 -10.60 2.37 8.57
CA THR A 192 -11.45 1.30 8.01
C THR A 192 -12.92 1.47 8.44
N LEU A 193 -13.17 1.71 9.73
CA LEU A 193 -14.51 1.94 10.26
C LEU A 193 -15.18 3.15 9.62
N THR A 194 -14.47 4.27 9.50
CA THR A 194 -14.98 5.50 8.91
C THR A 194 -15.34 5.30 7.43
N LEU A 195 -14.50 4.61 6.67
CA LEU A 195 -14.73 4.38 5.25
C LEU A 195 -15.83 3.34 4.99
N CYS A 196 -15.95 2.31 5.83
CA CYS A 196 -17.11 1.41 5.82
C CYS A 196 -18.41 2.16 6.13
N GLN A 197 -18.42 2.98 7.20
CA GLN A 197 -19.60 3.75 7.63
C GLN A 197 -20.08 4.72 6.54
N THR A 198 -19.14 5.37 5.85
CA THR A 198 -19.44 6.38 4.81
C THR A 198 -19.65 5.78 3.41
N GLY A 199 -19.55 4.46 3.26
CA GLY A 199 -19.69 3.77 1.98
C GLY A 199 -18.55 4.07 0.98
N LYS A 200 -17.41 4.56 1.47
CA LYS A 200 -16.19 4.81 0.68
C LYS A 200 -15.31 3.57 0.54
N TYR A 201 -15.55 2.57 1.39
CA TYR A 201 -15.04 1.22 1.27
C TYR A 201 -16.24 0.26 1.29
N GLY A 202 -16.17 -0.84 0.52
CA GLY A 202 -17.26 -1.81 0.44
C GLY A 202 -17.53 -2.48 1.79
N PRO A 203 -18.67 -3.17 1.97
CA PRO A 203 -18.92 -3.93 3.18
C PRO A 203 -17.85 -5.02 3.33
N ALA A 204 -16.89 -4.79 4.22
CA ALA A 204 -15.78 -5.69 4.48
C ALA A 204 -15.82 -6.15 5.94
N PRO A 205 -15.59 -7.45 6.22
CA PRO A 205 -15.43 -7.92 7.58
C PRO A 205 -14.23 -7.25 8.25
N LEU A 206 -14.48 -6.66 9.43
CA LEU A 206 -13.46 -6.16 10.33
C LEU A 206 -13.39 -7.10 11.54
N LEU A 207 -12.28 -7.81 11.68
CA LEU A 207 -12.07 -8.80 12.73
C LEU A 207 -11.12 -8.23 13.78
N LEU A 208 -11.58 -8.14 15.03
CA LEU A 208 -10.74 -7.82 16.18
C LEU A 208 -10.37 -9.15 16.82
N ILE A 209 -9.10 -9.54 16.72
CA ILE A 209 -8.60 -10.85 17.10
C ILE A 209 -7.70 -10.69 18.31
N ASP A 210 -7.99 -11.44 19.37
CA ASP A 210 -7.17 -11.49 20.58
C ASP A 210 -7.04 -12.93 21.11
N GLU A 211 -6.12 -13.12 22.05
CA GLU A 211 -6.00 -14.37 22.77
C GLU A 211 -7.21 -14.65 23.68
N PRO A 212 -7.54 -15.92 23.98
CA PRO A 212 -8.63 -16.24 24.88
C PRO A 212 -8.46 -15.59 26.27
N GLY A 213 -9.44 -14.78 26.67
CA GLY A 213 -9.40 -14.03 27.92
C GLY A 213 -8.69 -12.67 27.84
N GLY A 214 -8.19 -12.29 26.66
CA GLY A 214 -7.73 -10.93 26.37
C GLY A 214 -8.88 -9.92 26.35
N ASP A 215 -8.55 -8.66 26.57
CA ASP A 215 -9.48 -7.54 26.62
C ASP A 215 -9.47 -6.68 25.35
N TYR A 216 -8.69 -7.06 24.34
CA TYR A 216 -8.46 -6.30 23.11
C TYR A 216 -8.15 -4.81 23.43
N CYS A 217 -6.94 -4.57 23.95
CA CYS A 217 -6.40 -3.24 24.24
C CYS A 217 -5.13 -2.94 23.42
#